data_AF-D2QTN1-F1
#
_entry.id   AF-D2QTN1-F1
#
_cell.length_a   1.000
_cell.length_b   1.000
_cell.length_c   1.000
_cell.angle_alpha   90.00
_cell.angle_beta   90.00
_cell.angle_gamma   90.00
#
_symmetry.space_group_name_H-M   'P 1'
#
loop_
_entity.id
_entity.type
_entity.pdbx_description
1 polymer ?
#
loop_
_entity_poly.entity_id
_entity_poly.type
_entity_poly.pdbx_seq_one_letter_code
_entity_poly.pdbx_strand_id
1 'polypeptide(L)'
;MKTQSTNSTDKREIKLEERKVNIFYSYSHRDEELRERFEVHMAGLKRKGLIEEWHDRKILSGQNFENAIDKNLTNADIVIFFVSADFIASDYCYKNEVIKSVERHNQGHCTVVPVILRECDWEGAPFESIHGLPTDMKPVVSKHWNDTDEAFTNIVRELKKIIKKKFSDKEKLNFVNNKKSIKFILRSGVSGQEFDIEAPSSSTVKELLDELIKNETLDRDYEYIFILKYNSQQLELNQTLFDCQVRDGDTILASTTSRK
;
A
#
# COMPACT_ATOMS: atom_id res chain seq x y z
N MET A 1 19.32 40.38 27.19
CA MET A 1 18.94 39.08 27.80
C MET A 1 17.42 38.97 27.83
N LYS A 2 16.86 38.09 27.00
CA LYS A 2 15.72 37.18 27.28
C LYS A 2 15.31 36.53 25.97
N THR A 3 15.91 35.37 25.72
CA THR A 3 15.48 34.37 24.75
C THR A 3 14.53 33.44 25.50
N GLN A 4 13.26 33.35 25.08
CA GLN A 4 12.37 32.20 25.34
C GLN A 4 11.45 32.11 24.12
N SER A 5 11.60 31.11 23.25
CA SER A 5 11.20 29.70 23.43
C SER A 5 9.70 29.48 23.29
N THR A 6 9.23 29.41 22.04
CA THR A 6 8.02 28.66 21.68
C THR A 6 8.29 28.00 20.34
N ASN A 7 8.39 26.66 20.29
CA ASN A 7 8.16 25.79 19.12
C ASN A 7 8.60 24.33 19.38
N SER A 8 8.05 23.68 20.43
CA SER A 8 8.21 22.23 20.62
C SER A 8 6.88 21.45 20.55
N THR A 9 5.73 22.11 20.69
CA THR A 9 4.40 21.49 20.67
C THR A 9 3.87 21.28 19.25
N ASP A 10 4.18 22.20 18.33
CA ASP A 10 3.63 22.23 16.96
C ASP A 10 4.20 21.12 16.03
N LYS A 11 5.44 20.69 16.28
CA LYS A 11 6.09 19.63 15.49
C LYS A 11 5.58 18.21 15.81
N ARG A 12 4.84 18.02 16.91
CA ARG A 12 4.28 16.71 17.29
C ARG A 12 2.88 16.51 16.73
N GLU A 13 2.07 17.56 16.59
CA GLU A 13 0.73 17.49 15.97
C GLU A 13 0.81 17.30 14.45
N ILE A 14 1.79 17.90 13.77
CA ILE A 14 2.00 17.71 12.32
C ILE A 14 2.40 16.25 11.96
N LYS A 15 2.85 15.43 12.93
CA LYS A 15 3.32 14.05 12.68
C LYS A 15 2.21 12.99 12.67
N LEU A 16 0.96 13.36 12.99
CA LEU A 16 -0.17 12.42 13.06
C LEU A 16 -1.02 12.37 11.78
N GLU A 17 -0.95 13.39 10.92
CA GLU A 17 -1.72 13.42 9.67
C GLU A 17 -1.19 12.45 8.60
N GLU A 18 0.06 11.97 8.71
CA GLU A 18 0.67 11.06 7.72
C GLU A 18 0.37 9.56 7.95
N ARG A 19 -0.58 9.21 8.82
CA ARG A 19 -0.84 7.82 9.25
C ARG A 19 -2.28 7.37 9.04
N LYS A 20 -2.89 7.71 7.91
CA LYS A 20 -4.17 7.09 7.51
C LYS A 20 -3.95 6.08 6.41
N VAL A 21 -4.77 5.04 6.42
CA VAL A 21 -4.92 4.12 5.30
C VAL A 21 -6.08 4.63 4.44
N ASN A 22 -5.79 5.02 3.20
CA ASN A 22 -6.79 5.47 2.25
C ASN A 22 -7.52 4.26 1.67
N ILE A 23 -8.84 4.23 1.80
CA ILE A 23 -9.69 3.15 1.32
C ILE A 23 -10.62 3.69 0.24
N PHE A 24 -10.55 3.10 -0.94
CA PHE A 24 -11.45 3.40 -2.06
C PHE A 24 -12.53 2.32 -2.16
N TYR A 25 -13.79 2.73 -2.34
CA TYR A 25 -14.90 1.82 -2.59
C TYR A 25 -15.34 1.87 -4.05
N SER A 26 -15.33 0.71 -4.70
CA SER A 26 -15.98 0.48 -5.98
C SER A 26 -17.23 -0.38 -5.75
N TYR A 27 -18.38 0.10 -6.19
CA TYR A 27 -19.69 -0.53 -5.96
C TYR A 27 -20.68 -0.10 -7.03
N SER A 28 -21.75 -0.88 -7.20
CA SER A 28 -22.91 -0.45 -7.98
C SER A 28 -23.78 0.47 -7.13
N HIS A 29 -24.35 1.53 -7.71
CA HIS A 29 -25.33 2.38 -7.01
C HIS A 29 -26.55 1.59 -6.52
N ARG A 30 -26.84 0.40 -7.08
CA ARG A 30 -27.89 -0.49 -6.59
C ARG A 30 -27.55 -1.16 -5.24
N ASP A 31 -26.29 -1.11 -4.82
CA ASP A 31 -25.80 -1.64 -3.54
C ASP A 31 -25.48 -0.51 -2.53
N GLU A 32 -25.96 0.71 -2.77
CA GLU A 32 -25.65 1.89 -1.94
C GLU A 32 -26.03 1.70 -0.47
N GLU A 33 -27.20 1.12 -0.18
CA GLU A 33 -27.65 0.86 1.19
C GLU A 33 -26.70 -0.09 1.95
N LEU A 34 -26.18 -1.13 1.28
CA LEU A 34 -25.23 -2.07 1.88
C LEU A 34 -23.88 -1.40 2.14
N ARG A 35 -23.41 -0.57 1.19
CA ARG A 35 -22.18 0.21 1.32
C ARG A 35 -22.28 1.26 2.44
N GLU A 36 -23.43 1.92 2.59
CA GLU A 36 -23.71 2.81 3.73
C GLU A 36 -23.71 2.08 5.06
N ARG A 37 -24.34 0.90 5.12
CA ARG A 37 -24.32 0.08 6.33
C ARG A 37 -22.89 -0.34 6.68
N PHE A 38 -22.09 -0.71 5.69
CA PHE A 38 -20.68 -1.04 5.90
C PHE A 38 -19.87 0.15 6.43
N GLU A 39 -20.08 1.38 5.93
CA GLU A 39 -19.42 2.58 6.49
C GLU A 39 -19.74 2.79 7.97
N VAL A 40 -20.97 2.49 8.40
CA VAL A 40 -21.34 2.54 9.83
C VAL A 40 -20.49 1.55 10.64
N HIS A 41 -20.24 0.35 10.13
CA HIS A 41 -19.36 -0.64 10.77
C HIS A 41 -17.88 -0.20 10.81
N MET A 42 -17.44 0.60 9.83
CA MET A 42 -16.09 1.16 9.77
C MET A 42 -15.88 2.39 10.66
N ALA A 43 -16.95 2.98 11.21
CA ALA A 43 -16.91 4.21 12.02
C ALA A 43 -15.90 4.15 13.18
N GLY A 44 -15.72 2.98 13.79
CA GLY A 44 -14.74 2.79 14.88
C GLY A 44 -13.29 2.98 14.44
N LEU A 45 -12.95 2.65 13.19
CA LEU A 45 -11.62 2.87 12.60
C LEU A 45 -11.44 4.33 12.19
N LYS A 46 -12.48 4.93 11.62
CA LYS A 46 -12.51 6.34 11.23
C LYS A 46 -12.34 7.28 12.42
N ARG A 47 -13.08 7.05 13.52
CA ARG A 47 -12.98 7.84 14.76
C ARG A 47 -11.58 7.79 15.39
N LYS A 48 -10.86 6.68 15.19
CA LYS A 48 -9.47 6.53 15.64
C LYS A 48 -8.45 7.19 14.69
N GLY A 49 -8.93 7.80 13.59
CA GLY A 49 -8.07 8.38 12.57
C GLY A 49 -7.19 7.36 11.85
N LEU A 50 -7.60 6.09 11.78
CA LEU A 50 -6.80 5.03 11.15
C LEU A 50 -7.04 4.91 9.65
N ILE A 51 -8.21 5.34 9.19
CA ILE A 51 -8.63 5.19 7.80
C ILE A 51 -9.24 6.49 7.28
N GLU A 52 -9.16 6.66 5.98
CA GLU A 52 -9.89 7.68 5.24
C GLU A 52 -10.59 7.00 4.06
N GLU A 53 -11.91 7.11 4.00
CA GLU A 53 -12.73 6.38 3.04
C GLU A 53 -13.15 7.30 1.89
N TRP A 54 -13.17 6.81 0.66
CA TRP A 54 -13.62 7.54 -0.51
C TRP A 54 -14.52 6.69 -1.42
N HIS A 55 -15.54 7.32 -1.99
CA HIS A 55 -16.42 6.76 -3.02
C HIS A 55 -16.99 7.89 -3.89
N ASP A 56 -17.54 7.54 -5.05
CA ASP A 56 -18.04 8.47 -6.07
C ASP A 56 -19.06 9.52 -5.58
N ARG A 57 -19.96 9.20 -4.62
CA ARG A 57 -20.91 10.17 -4.05
C ARG A 57 -20.24 11.31 -3.28
N LYS A 58 -18.93 11.24 -3.02
CA LYS A 58 -18.16 12.34 -2.42
C LYS A 58 -17.66 13.36 -3.44
N ILE A 59 -17.92 13.15 -4.73
CA ILE A 59 -17.61 14.11 -5.79
C ILE A 59 -18.56 15.30 -5.67
N LEU A 60 -18.00 16.51 -5.57
CA LEU A 60 -18.80 17.74 -5.48
C LEU A 60 -19.35 18.15 -6.84
N SER A 61 -20.55 18.72 -6.87
CA SER A 61 -21.13 19.31 -8.09
C SER A 61 -20.15 20.30 -8.73
N GLY A 62 -19.87 20.09 -10.02
CA GLY A 62 -18.93 20.89 -10.80
C GLY A 62 -17.49 20.35 -10.83
N GLN A 63 -17.16 19.29 -10.10
CA GLN A 63 -15.90 18.57 -10.26
C GLN A 63 -15.93 17.67 -11.51
N ASN A 64 -14.79 17.55 -12.18
CA ASN A 64 -14.63 16.53 -13.22
C ASN A 64 -14.63 15.13 -12.57
N PHE A 65 -15.64 14.34 -12.93
CA PHE A 65 -15.92 13.03 -12.34
C PHE A 65 -14.77 12.04 -12.50
N GLU A 66 -14.26 11.87 -13.72
CA GLU A 66 -13.17 10.94 -14.04
C GLU A 66 -11.87 11.29 -13.30
N ASN A 67 -11.50 12.58 -13.28
CA ASN A 67 -10.29 13.03 -12.60
C ASN A 67 -10.36 12.82 -11.09
N ALA A 68 -11.55 13.00 -10.49
CA ALA A 68 -11.74 12.77 -9.07
C ALA A 68 -11.59 11.28 -8.72
N ILE A 69 -12.17 10.39 -9.53
CA ILE A 69 -12.03 8.94 -9.33
C ILE A 69 -10.57 8.52 -9.52
N ASP A 70 -9.94 8.88 -10.62
CA ASP A 70 -8.58 8.44 -10.94
C ASP A 70 -7.58 8.85 -9.86
N LYS A 71 -7.71 10.09 -9.36
CA LYS A 71 -6.90 10.60 -8.26
C LYS A 71 -7.08 9.79 -6.98
N ASN A 72 -8.33 9.54 -6.57
CA ASN A 72 -8.59 8.82 -5.31
C ASN A 72 -8.24 7.34 -5.43
N LEU A 73 -8.50 6.74 -6.59
CA LEU A 73 -8.07 5.39 -6.89
C LEU A 73 -6.55 5.29 -6.76
N THR A 74 -5.80 6.14 -7.48
CA THR A 74 -4.32 6.18 -7.49
C THR A 74 -3.72 6.36 -6.09
N ASN A 75 -4.40 7.10 -5.20
CA ASN A 75 -3.93 7.33 -3.84
C ASN A 75 -4.42 6.30 -2.81
N ALA A 76 -5.25 5.34 -3.22
CA ALA A 76 -5.78 4.32 -2.33
C ALA A 76 -4.71 3.31 -1.92
N ASP A 77 -4.61 3.03 -0.62
CA ASP A 77 -3.81 1.95 -0.05
C ASP A 77 -4.56 0.61 -0.11
N ILE A 78 -5.88 0.68 0.02
CA ILE A 78 -6.82 -0.44 -0.08
C ILE A 78 -7.93 -0.07 -1.05
N VAL A 79 -8.26 -0.97 -1.97
CA VAL A 79 -9.40 -0.84 -2.88
C VAL A 79 -10.38 -1.96 -2.56
N ILE A 80 -11.59 -1.61 -2.16
CA ILE A 80 -12.65 -2.59 -1.88
C ILE A 80 -13.58 -2.65 -3.09
N PHE A 81 -13.77 -3.84 -3.64
CA PHE A 81 -14.79 -4.11 -4.64
C PHE A 81 -16.00 -4.72 -3.96
N PHE A 82 -17.12 -4.02 -3.95
CA PHE A 82 -18.38 -4.55 -3.44
C PHE A 82 -19.08 -5.36 -4.54
N VAL A 83 -18.80 -6.66 -4.54
CA VAL A 83 -19.17 -7.58 -5.61
C VAL A 83 -20.63 -8.02 -5.47
N SER A 84 -21.37 -7.86 -6.56
CA SER A 84 -22.76 -8.27 -6.74
C SER A 84 -23.03 -8.45 -8.24
N ALA A 85 -24.16 -9.06 -8.59
CA ALA A 85 -24.57 -9.15 -10.00
C ALA A 85 -24.70 -7.77 -10.66
N ASP A 86 -25.16 -6.77 -9.91
CA ASP A 86 -25.28 -5.40 -10.41
C ASP A 86 -23.93 -4.70 -10.56
N PHE A 87 -22.93 -5.04 -9.75
CA PHE A 87 -21.55 -4.57 -9.90
C PHE A 87 -20.86 -5.17 -11.14
N ILE A 88 -21.03 -6.48 -11.35
CA ILE A 88 -20.50 -7.15 -12.55
C ILE A 88 -21.18 -6.62 -13.82
N ALA A 89 -22.50 -6.36 -13.76
CA ALA A 89 -23.27 -5.85 -14.89
C ALA A 89 -23.09 -4.34 -15.16
N SER A 90 -22.69 -3.53 -14.18
CA SER A 90 -22.53 -2.09 -14.35
C SER A 90 -21.23 -1.75 -15.11
N ASP A 91 -21.24 -1.82 -16.45
CA ASP A 91 -20.10 -1.46 -17.33
C ASP A 91 -18.70 -1.83 -16.76
N TYR A 92 -18.60 -2.96 -16.05
CA TYR A 92 -17.43 -3.41 -15.29
C TYR A 92 -16.69 -2.28 -14.48
N CYS A 93 -17.44 -1.28 -14.01
CA CYS A 93 -17.06 -0.02 -13.32
C CYS A 93 -15.97 0.83 -14.00
N TYR A 94 -16.21 1.13 -15.30
CA TYR A 94 -15.47 2.03 -16.19
C TYR A 94 -14.09 1.54 -16.64
N LYS A 95 -14.05 0.27 -17.11
CA LYS A 95 -13.02 -0.49 -17.86
C LYS A 95 -11.56 -0.44 -17.39
N ASN A 96 -11.02 0.72 -17.06
CA ASN A 96 -9.66 0.88 -16.59
C ASN A 96 -9.55 0.82 -15.06
N GLU A 97 -10.57 1.17 -14.27
CA GLU A 97 -10.40 1.27 -12.81
C GLU A 97 -10.13 -0.09 -12.15
N VAL A 98 -10.94 -1.11 -12.47
CA VAL A 98 -10.74 -2.45 -11.94
C VAL A 98 -9.40 -3.02 -12.41
N ILE A 99 -9.09 -2.90 -13.70
CA ILE A 99 -7.82 -3.38 -14.28
C ILE A 99 -6.63 -2.66 -13.63
N LYS A 100 -6.67 -1.32 -13.54
CA LYS A 100 -5.63 -0.49 -12.92
C LYS A 100 -5.45 -0.82 -11.44
N SER A 101 -6.55 -1.10 -10.73
CA SER A 101 -6.50 -1.51 -9.32
C SER A 101 -5.85 -2.88 -9.15
N VAL A 102 -6.22 -3.85 -10.00
CA VAL A 102 -5.62 -5.19 -10.01
C VAL A 102 -4.14 -5.12 -10.40
N GLU A 103 -3.78 -4.33 -11.40
CA GLU A 103 -2.38 -4.12 -11.80
C GLU A 103 -1.56 -3.54 -10.64
N ARG A 104 -2.07 -2.49 -9.99
CA ARG A 104 -1.44 -1.91 -8.81
C ARG A 104 -1.38 -2.88 -7.63
N HIS A 105 -2.36 -3.75 -7.48
CA HIS A 105 -2.32 -4.81 -6.48
C HIS A 105 -1.20 -5.80 -6.75
N ASN A 106 -1.07 -6.27 -7.99
CA ASN A 106 -0.03 -7.20 -8.42
C ASN A 106 1.38 -6.59 -8.28
N GLN A 107 1.51 -5.28 -8.47
CA GLN A 107 2.73 -4.50 -8.23
C GLN A 107 2.98 -4.18 -6.74
N GLY A 108 2.04 -4.49 -5.84
CA GLY A 108 2.14 -4.21 -4.40
C GLY A 108 1.85 -2.76 -4.00
N HIS A 109 1.41 -1.91 -4.94
CA HIS A 109 1.13 -0.49 -4.70
C HIS A 109 -0.18 -0.25 -3.95
N CYS A 110 -1.14 -1.19 -4.02
CA CYS A 110 -2.34 -1.18 -3.19
C CYS A 110 -2.74 -2.62 -2.82
N THR A 111 -3.74 -2.76 -1.97
CA THR A 111 -4.38 -4.05 -1.69
C THR A 111 -5.81 -4.03 -2.19
N VAL A 112 -6.11 -4.81 -3.22
CA VAL A 112 -7.49 -5.05 -3.66
C VAL A 112 -8.12 -6.10 -2.73
N VAL A 113 -9.35 -5.83 -2.29
CA VAL A 113 -10.13 -6.72 -1.42
C VAL A 113 -11.53 -6.85 -2.02
N PRO A 114 -11.82 -7.96 -2.74
CA PRO A 114 -13.18 -8.28 -3.12
C PRO A 114 -14.03 -8.50 -1.87
N VAL A 115 -15.20 -7.86 -1.78
CA VAL A 115 -16.20 -8.06 -0.72
C VAL A 115 -17.49 -8.52 -1.39
N ILE A 116 -17.83 -9.79 -1.22
CA ILE A 116 -19.03 -10.39 -1.82
C ILE A 116 -20.26 -9.92 -1.05
N LEU A 117 -21.01 -8.99 -1.63
CA LEU A 117 -22.24 -8.47 -1.02
C LEU A 117 -23.42 -9.41 -1.23
N ARG A 118 -23.59 -9.89 -2.46
CA ARG A 118 -24.70 -10.75 -2.88
C ARG A 118 -24.18 -11.91 -3.70
N GLU A 119 -24.93 -13.01 -3.73
CA GLU A 119 -24.64 -14.13 -4.63
C GLU A 119 -24.61 -13.64 -6.09
N CYS A 120 -23.52 -13.91 -6.78
CA CYS A 120 -23.39 -13.70 -8.22
C CYS A 120 -22.25 -14.56 -8.78
N ASP A 121 -22.30 -14.79 -10.08
CA ASP A 121 -21.17 -15.36 -10.81
C ASP A 121 -20.16 -14.25 -11.13
N TRP A 122 -18.93 -14.44 -10.66
CA TRP A 122 -17.79 -13.56 -10.90
C TRP A 122 -16.59 -14.34 -11.44
N GLU A 123 -16.81 -15.57 -11.91
CA GLU A 123 -15.78 -16.36 -12.60
C GLU A 123 -15.32 -15.60 -13.86
N GLY A 124 -14.00 -15.58 -14.09
CA GLY A 124 -13.39 -14.82 -15.20
C GLY A 124 -13.25 -13.32 -14.96
N ALA A 125 -13.68 -12.79 -13.81
CA ALA A 125 -13.42 -11.39 -13.46
C ALA A 125 -11.90 -11.16 -13.28
N PRO A 126 -11.32 -10.03 -13.75
CA PRO A 126 -9.93 -9.64 -13.49
C PRO A 126 -9.39 -9.78 -12.06
N PHE A 127 -10.25 -9.85 -11.04
CA PHE A 127 -9.86 -10.03 -9.64
C PHE A 127 -10.16 -11.43 -9.09
N GLU A 128 -10.53 -12.40 -9.93
CA GLU A 128 -10.93 -13.76 -9.54
C GLU A 128 -9.87 -14.48 -8.67
N SER A 129 -8.59 -14.27 -8.98
CA SER A 129 -7.48 -14.88 -8.24
C SER A 129 -7.19 -14.22 -6.89
N ILE A 130 -7.88 -13.12 -6.55
CA ILE A 130 -7.67 -12.38 -5.31
C ILE A 130 -8.63 -12.91 -4.25
N HIS A 131 -8.10 -13.39 -3.13
CA HIS A 131 -8.94 -13.87 -2.02
C HIS A 131 -9.80 -12.74 -1.46
N GLY A 132 -11.12 -12.96 -1.47
CA GLY A 132 -12.12 -12.00 -1.02
C GLY A 132 -12.55 -12.15 0.44
N LEU A 133 -13.43 -11.25 0.83
CA LEU A 133 -14.19 -11.23 2.08
C LEU A 133 -15.69 -11.30 1.76
N PRO A 134 -16.57 -11.61 2.73
CA PRO A 134 -16.30 -12.19 4.06
C PRO A 134 -15.51 -13.50 4.03
N THR A 135 -15.21 -14.06 5.22
CA THR A 135 -14.53 -15.38 5.33
C THR A 135 -15.22 -16.45 4.47
N ASP A 136 -14.42 -17.27 3.79
CA ASP A 136 -14.86 -18.25 2.78
C ASP A 136 -15.61 -17.65 1.58
N MET A 137 -15.51 -16.33 1.37
CA MET A 137 -16.21 -15.58 0.32
C MET A 137 -17.74 -15.75 0.35
N LYS A 138 -18.29 -16.05 1.54
CA LYS A 138 -19.74 -16.15 1.77
C LYS A 138 -20.39 -14.78 1.66
N PRO A 139 -21.39 -14.58 0.78
CA PRO A 139 -22.00 -13.28 0.57
C PRO A 139 -22.57 -12.66 1.85
N VAL A 140 -22.49 -11.34 1.97
CA VAL A 140 -23.06 -10.59 3.11
C VAL A 140 -24.56 -10.81 3.24
N VAL A 141 -25.29 -10.71 2.14
CA VAL A 141 -26.73 -10.99 2.07
C VAL A 141 -26.91 -12.46 1.73
N SER A 142 -26.79 -13.32 2.74
CA SER A 142 -27.00 -14.76 2.60
C SER A 142 -27.40 -15.40 3.93
N LYS A 143 -27.82 -16.67 3.86
CA LYS A 143 -28.15 -17.49 5.04
C LYS A 143 -26.93 -17.98 5.84
N HIS A 144 -25.72 -17.61 5.44
CA HIS A 144 -24.49 -18.03 6.12
C HIS A 144 -24.21 -17.26 7.41
N TRP A 145 -24.94 -16.16 7.62
CA TRP A 145 -24.81 -15.26 8.74
C TRP A 145 -26.15 -15.17 9.48
N ASN A 146 -26.13 -14.88 10.77
CA ASN A 146 -27.36 -14.62 11.52
C ASN A 146 -28.03 -13.34 11.02
N ASP A 147 -27.23 -12.35 10.65
CA ASP A 147 -27.66 -11.10 10.04
C ASP A 147 -26.50 -10.44 9.24
N THR A 148 -26.81 -9.33 8.58
CA THR A 148 -25.82 -8.54 7.81
C THR A 148 -24.78 -7.87 8.70
N ASP A 149 -25.09 -7.58 9.96
CA ASP A 149 -24.17 -6.96 10.90
C ASP A 149 -23.05 -7.93 11.32
N GLU A 150 -23.36 -9.21 11.46
CA GLU A 150 -22.38 -10.27 11.69
C GLU A 150 -21.40 -10.37 10.51
N ALA A 151 -21.91 -10.40 9.29
CA ALA A 151 -21.10 -10.44 8.07
C ALA A 151 -20.18 -9.22 7.95
N PHE A 152 -20.71 -8.00 8.16
CA PHE A 152 -19.89 -6.80 8.14
C PHE A 152 -18.87 -6.75 9.29
N THR A 153 -19.23 -7.24 10.48
CA THR A 153 -18.28 -7.36 11.59
C THR A 153 -17.13 -8.31 11.23
N ASN A 154 -17.41 -9.42 10.54
CA ASN A 154 -16.39 -10.32 10.01
C ASN A 154 -15.44 -9.57 9.05
N ILE A 155 -15.99 -8.85 8.07
CA ILE A 155 -15.20 -8.05 7.12
C ILE A 155 -14.30 -7.04 7.86
N VAL A 156 -14.84 -6.28 8.81
CA VAL A 156 -14.07 -5.28 9.58
C VAL A 156 -12.94 -5.91 10.40
N ARG A 157 -13.14 -7.12 10.95
CA ARG A 157 -12.08 -7.84 11.67
C ARG A 157 -10.92 -8.22 10.77
N GLU A 158 -11.20 -8.69 9.55
CA GLU A 158 -10.17 -9.02 8.58
C GLU A 158 -9.48 -7.76 8.02
N LEU A 159 -10.24 -6.71 7.71
CA LEU A 159 -9.67 -5.43 7.28
C LEU A 159 -8.75 -4.81 8.33
N LYS A 160 -9.04 -4.96 9.63
CA LYS A 160 -8.13 -4.52 10.71
C LYS A 160 -6.74 -5.17 10.61
N LYS A 161 -6.67 -6.44 10.18
CA LYS A 161 -5.39 -7.12 9.97
C LYS A 161 -4.63 -6.53 8.78
N ILE A 162 -5.33 -6.28 7.68
CA ILE A 162 -4.77 -5.65 6.47
C ILE A 162 -4.27 -4.24 6.78
N ILE A 163 -5.08 -3.43 7.47
CA ILE A 163 -4.74 -2.07 7.90
C ILE A 163 -3.51 -2.08 8.81
N LYS A 164 -3.45 -3.00 9.79
CA LYS A 164 -2.28 -3.15 10.67
C LYS A 164 -1.00 -3.47 9.89
N LYS A 165 -1.08 -4.35 8.89
CA LYS A 165 0.04 -4.66 7.99
C LYS A 165 0.49 -3.41 7.23
N LYS A 166 -0.44 -2.68 6.62
CA LYS A 166 -0.15 -1.41 5.93
C LYS A 166 0.53 -0.38 6.82
N PHE A 167 0.13 -0.29 8.09
CA PHE A 167 0.83 0.56 9.06
C PHE A 167 2.27 0.12 9.30
N SER A 168 2.50 -1.18 9.49
CA SER A 168 3.86 -1.70 9.64
C SER A 168 4.73 -1.42 8.40
N ASP A 169 4.16 -1.55 7.20
CA ASP A 169 4.88 -1.29 5.95
C ASP A 169 5.22 0.21 5.80
N LYS A 170 4.27 1.11 6.11
CA LYS A 170 4.50 2.56 6.12
C LYS A 170 5.52 2.98 7.19
N GLU A 171 5.53 2.34 8.36
CA GLU A 171 6.54 2.58 9.39
C GLU A 171 7.95 2.18 8.94
N LYS A 172 8.09 1.02 8.28
CA LYS A 172 9.38 0.60 7.69
C LYS A 172 9.85 1.58 6.62
N LEU A 173 8.95 2.02 5.72
CA LEU A 173 9.30 2.99 4.67
C LEU A 173 9.71 4.35 5.26
N ASN A 174 8.99 4.84 6.27
CA ASN A 174 9.32 6.09 6.96
C ASN A 174 10.63 6.01 7.76
N PHE A 175 10.97 4.83 8.30
CA PHE A 175 12.26 4.60 8.95
C PHE A 175 13.40 4.73 7.93
N VAL A 176 13.27 4.11 6.77
CA VAL A 176 14.25 4.20 5.69
C VAL A 176 14.40 5.65 5.19
N ASN A 177 13.28 6.34 4.95
CA ASN A 177 13.30 7.71 4.43
C ASN A 177 13.80 8.77 5.44
N ASN A 178 13.69 8.50 6.76
CA ASN A 178 14.16 9.43 7.80
C ASN A 178 15.64 9.23 8.20
N LYS A 179 16.36 8.26 7.63
CA LYS A 179 17.82 8.28 7.72
C LYS A 179 18.34 9.42 6.84
N LYS A 180 18.93 10.44 7.47
CA LYS A 180 19.59 11.59 6.82
C LYS A 180 20.72 11.19 5.87
N SER A 181 21.19 9.96 5.92
CA SER A 181 22.12 9.36 4.98
C SER A 181 21.88 7.86 4.94
N ILE A 182 21.65 7.31 3.75
CA ILE A 182 21.80 5.88 3.48
C ILE A 182 23.22 5.76 2.90
N LYS A 183 24.13 5.05 3.59
CA LYS A 183 25.51 4.93 3.14
C LYS A 183 25.58 3.92 1.99
N PHE A 184 25.90 4.39 0.79
CA PHE A 184 26.12 3.54 -0.38
C PHE A 184 27.62 3.32 -0.57
N ILE A 185 28.11 2.09 -0.41
CA ILE A 185 29.53 1.80 -0.66
C ILE A 185 29.69 1.30 -2.09
N LEU A 186 30.25 2.12 -2.98
CA LEU A 186 30.62 1.70 -4.33
C LEU A 186 31.96 0.99 -4.29
N ARG A 187 31.99 -0.35 -4.48
CA ARG A 187 33.25 -1.09 -4.63
C ARG A 187 33.55 -1.33 -6.11
N SER A 188 34.32 -0.42 -6.71
CA SER A 188 35.07 -0.67 -7.94
C SER A 188 36.31 -1.50 -7.60
N GLY A 189 36.60 -2.53 -8.39
CA GLY A 189 37.55 -3.61 -8.08
C GLY A 189 39.03 -3.24 -7.85
N VAL A 190 39.40 -1.97 -7.63
CA VAL A 190 40.80 -1.58 -7.35
C VAL A 190 40.97 -0.56 -6.21
N SER A 191 39.94 0.13 -5.74
CA SER A 191 40.01 0.82 -4.44
C SER A 191 38.60 1.08 -3.91
N GLY A 192 38.36 0.70 -2.66
CA GLY A 192 37.09 0.96 -1.98
C GLY A 192 37.02 2.42 -1.58
N GLN A 193 36.54 3.28 -2.47
CA GLN A 193 36.12 4.62 -2.08
C GLN A 193 34.69 4.56 -1.52
N GLU A 194 34.54 5.01 -0.28
CA GLU A 194 33.23 5.24 0.32
C GLU A 194 32.68 6.57 -0.18
N PHE A 195 31.42 6.56 -0.63
CA PHE A 195 30.72 7.78 -1.00
C PHE A 195 29.48 7.89 -0.11
N ASP A 196 29.36 9.00 0.61
CA ASP A 196 28.10 9.37 1.22
C ASP A 196 27.19 9.88 0.10
N ILE A 197 26.32 9.00 -0.40
CA ILE A 197 25.28 9.41 -1.36
C ILE A 197 24.05 9.77 -0.53
N GLU A 198 23.67 11.05 -0.50
CA GLU A 198 22.33 11.43 -0.06
C GLU A 198 21.33 10.62 -0.88
N ALA A 199 20.47 9.85 -0.20
CA ALA A 199 19.55 8.87 -0.79
C ALA A 199 19.02 9.41 -2.13
N PRO A 200 19.40 8.82 -3.28
CA PRO A 200 19.02 9.40 -4.55
C PRO A 200 17.49 9.43 -4.60
N SER A 201 16.94 10.56 -5.02
CA SER A 201 15.54 10.72 -5.44
C SER A 201 15.17 9.84 -6.66
N SER A 202 15.94 8.78 -6.94
CA SER A 202 15.83 7.88 -8.08
C SER A 202 14.93 6.69 -7.75
N SER A 203 13.99 6.41 -8.65
CA SER A 203 13.08 5.27 -8.63
C SER A 203 13.79 3.93 -8.39
N THR A 204 15.05 3.80 -8.80
CA THR A 204 15.82 2.55 -8.68
C THR A 204 16.15 2.19 -7.23
N VAL A 205 16.41 3.18 -6.38
CA VAL A 205 16.69 2.94 -4.94
C VAL A 205 15.40 2.59 -4.21
N LYS A 206 14.28 3.22 -4.59
CA LYS A 206 12.96 2.92 -4.05
C LYS A 206 12.51 1.48 -4.38
N GLU A 207 12.69 1.06 -5.64
CA GLU A 207 12.40 -0.32 -6.08
C GLU A 207 13.22 -1.36 -5.29
N LEU A 208 14.51 -1.11 -5.07
CA LEU A 208 15.38 -2.01 -4.32
C LEU A 208 14.99 -2.10 -2.84
N LEU A 209 14.60 -0.96 -2.24
CA LEU A 209 14.11 -0.89 -0.87
C LEU A 209 12.78 -1.62 -0.71
N ASP A 210 11.85 -1.44 -1.65
CA ASP A 210 10.55 -2.13 -1.66
C ASP A 210 10.74 -3.66 -1.73
N GLU A 211 11.72 -4.14 -2.51
CA GLU A 211 12.07 -5.56 -2.62
C GLU A 211 12.63 -6.15 -1.31
N LEU A 212 13.48 -5.39 -0.61
CA LEU A 212 14.06 -5.81 0.69
C LEU A 212 13.04 -5.77 1.83
N ILE A 213 12.10 -4.82 1.80
CA ILE A 213 10.98 -4.75 2.75
C ILE A 213 10.06 -5.97 2.57
N LYS A 214 9.81 -6.36 1.32
CA LYS A 214 8.95 -7.51 0.97
C LYS A 214 9.51 -8.85 1.46
N ASN A 215 10.83 -8.98 1.55
CA ASN A 215 11.51 -10.21 2.00
C ASN A 215 11.70 -10.30 3.53
N GLU A 216 11.08 -9.41 4.32
CA GLU A 216 11.13 -9.41 5.80
C GLU A 216 12.53 -9.31 6.43
N THR A 217 13.59 -9.07 5.64
CA THR A 217 15.00 -9.05 6.08
C THR A 217 15.44 -7.77 6.82
N LEU A 218 14.51 -6.88 7.17
CA LEU A 218 14.83 -5.59 7.79
C LEU A 218 14.36 -5.56 9.25
N ASP A 219 15.27 -5.87 10.18
CA ASP A 219 15.13 -5.71 11.64
C ASP A 219 15.62 -4.33 12.12
N ARG A 220 15.06 -3.83 13.22
CA ARG A 220 15.21 -2.44 13.69
C ARG A 220 16.56 -2.14 14.34
N ASP A 221 17.33 -3.16 14.69
CA ASP A 221 18.59 -3.05 15.44
C ASP A 221 19.85 -3.02 14.56
N TYR A 222 19.71 -3.13 13.23
CA TYR A 222 20.86 -3.22 12.32
C TYR A 222 21.15 -1.93 11.53
N GLU A 223 22.43 -1.75 11.20
CA GLU A 223 22.90 -0.73 10.26
C GLU A 223 22.98 -1.30 8.83
N TYR A 224 22.10 -0.81 7.96
CA TYR A 224 22.03 -1.25 6.57
C TYR A 224 23.06 -0.53 5.69
N ILE A 225 23.91 -1.30 5.00
CA ILE A 225 24.94 -0.79 4.07
C ILE A 225 24.68 -1.33 2.67
N PHE A 226 24.22 -0.48 1.77
CA PHE A 226 23.95 -0.87 0.39
C PHE A 226 25.23 -0.77 -0.45
N ILE A 227 25.73 -1.89 -0.98
CA ILE A 227 27.00 -1.93 -1.73
C ILE A 227 26.74 -2.03 -3.23
N LEU A 228 26.58 -0.90 -3.91
CA LEU A 228 26.46 -0.88 -5.36
C LEU A 228 27.79 -1.34 -5.98
N LYS A 229 27.83 -2.52 -6.62
CA LYS A 229 29.01 -2.96 -7.38
C LYS A 229 28.82 -2.62 -8.84
N TYR A 230 29.70 -1.77 -9.36
CA TYR A 230 29.71 -1.40 -10.76
C TYR A 230 30.83 -2.14 -11.49
N ASN A 231 30.50 -2.81 -12.59
CA ASN A 231 31.50 -3.38 -13.50
C ASN A 231 31.54 -2.55 -14.78
N SER A 232 32.66 -1.88 -15.02
CA SER A 232 32.88 -1.04 -16.20
C SER A 232 32.86 -1.82 -17.52
N GLN A 233 33.02 -3.15 -17.51
CA GLN A 233 32.86 -3.99 -18.72
C GLN A 233 31.39 -4.31 -19.07
N GLN A 234 30.43 -4.08 -18.15
CA GLN A 234 29.01 -4.42 -18.37
C GLN A 234 28.15 -3.27 -18.91
N LEU A 235 28.69 -2.04 -19.08
CA LEU A 235 27.96 -0.95 -19.76
C LEU A 235 27.61 -1.29 -21.21
N GLU A 236 28.45 -2.06 -21.91
CA GLU A 236 28.19 -2.42 -23.31
C GLU A 236 27.01 -3.39 -23.46
N LEU A 237 26.55 -4.00 -22.37
CA LEU A 237 25.51 -5.04 -22.35
C LEU A 237 24.20 -4.60 -21.67
N ASN A 238 24.08 -3.35 -21.20
CA ASN A 238 22.86 -2.83 -20.54
C ASN A 238 22.39 -3.66 -19.32
N GLN A 239 23.29 -4.44 -18.69
CA GLN A 239 22.97 -5.26 -17.53
C GLN A 239 23.58 -4.64 -16.28
N THR A 240 22.79 -3.86 -15.53
CA THR A 240 23.26 -3.30 -14.26
C THR A 240 22.96 -4.30 -13.15
N LEU A 241 24.01 -4.90 -12.59
CA LEU A 241 23.92 -5.78 -11.43
C LEU A 241 24.00 -4.95 -10.14
N PHE A 242 22.96 -5.03 -9.32
CA PHE A 242 22.89 -4.43 -7.99
C PHE A 242 23.15 -5.51 -6.95
N ASP A 243 24.24 -5.41 -6.20
CA ASP A 243 24.46 -6.25 -5.02
C ASP A 243 23.99 -5.46 -3.79
N CYS A 244 23.12 -6.03 -2.98
CA CYS A 244 22.66 -5.43 -1.74
C CYS A 244 23.09 -6.33 -0.60
N GLN A 245 23.64 -5.74 0.47
CA GLN A 245 24.06 -6.47 1.65
C GLN A 245 23.47 -5.83 2.90
N VAL A 246 23.02 -6.65 3.84
CA VAL A 246 22.67 -6.24 5.20
C VAL A 246 23.84 -6.66 6.09
N ARG A 247 24.31 -5.78 6.98
CA ARG A 247 25.47 -6.05 7.83
C ARG A 247 25.22 -5.72 9.30
N ASP A 248 26.00 -6.37 10.15
CA ASP A 248 26.20 -6.02 11.55
C ASP A 248 27.71 -5.94 11.81
N GLY A 249 28.23 -4.71 11.92
CA GLY A 249 29.66 -4.44 11.83
C GLY A 249 30.27 -4.94 10.52
N ASP A 250 31.26 -5.82 10.60
CA ASP A 250 31.91 -6.46 9.44
C ASP A 250 31.17 -7.72 8.94
N THR A 251 30.15 -8.18 9.67
CA THR A 251 29.43 -9.43 9.37
C THR A 251 28.32 -9.17 8.37
N ILE A 252 28.24 -9.98 7.30
CA ILE A 252 27.11 -9.93 6.34
C ILE A 252 25.99 -10.83 6.86
N LEU A 253 24.83 -10.23 7.13
CA LEU A 253 23.64 -10.93 7.62
C LEU A 253 22.74 -11.42 6.49
N ALA A 254 22.64 -10.66 5.41
CA ALA A 254 21.89 -11.05 4.22
C ALA A 254 22.49 -10.38 2.98
N SER A 255 22.35 -11.00 1.81
CA SER A 255 22.69 -10.36 0.54
C SER A 255 21.72 -10.76 -0.55
N THR A 256 21.36 -9.82 -1.42
CA THR A 256 20.59 -10.08 -2.63
C THR A 256 21.27 -9.44 -3.83
N THR A 257 21.18 -10.07 -4.98
CA THR A 257 21.70 -9.52 -6.24
C THR A 257 20.55 -9.35 -7.22
N SER A 258 20.24 -8.11 -7.58
CA SER A 258 19.20 -7.78 -8.56
C SER A 258 19.83 -7.42 -9.91
N ARG A 259 19.20 -7.81 -11.01
CA ARG A 259 19.61 -7.46 -12.38
C ARG A 259 18.57 -6.52 -12.96
N LYS A 260 19.01 -5.38 -13.50
CA LYS A 260 18.27 -4.68 -14.56
C LYS A 260 18.78 -5.15 -15.91
#